data_AF-A0A1A6BHS9-F1
#
_entry.id   AF-A0A1A6BHS9-F1
#
_cell.length_a   1.000
_cell.length_b   1.000
_cell.length_c   1.000
_cell.angle_alpha   90.00
_cell.angle_beta   90.00
_cell.angle_gamma   90.00
#
_symmetry.space_group_name_H-M   'P 1'
#
loop_
_entity.id
_entity.type
_entity.pdbx_description
1 polymer ?
#
loop_
_entity_poly.entity_id
_entity_poly.type
_entity_poly.pdbx_seq_one_letter_code
_entity_poly.pdbx_strand_id
1 'polypeptide(L)'
;MTAATERYNPALRATRQHLAHYDRNRDDLDQERRVRHLALVGASEVETAAVTGLSAQTVGRIRNRPPEPDRPQVPDGRVTDARAAELEDTADLALHLAMLLRDEDPNLTWGTLCRLGRRQLQELTVIALASIPIDMTRDQLLTWVHDLPVARTDI
;
A
#
# COMPACT_ATOMS: atom_id res chain seq x y z
N MET A 1 -17.83 26.10 6.67
CA MET A 1 -17.34 25.39 7.88
C MET A 1 -16.01 24.70 7.56
N THR A 2 -14.91 25.47 7.45
CA THR A 2 -13.75 25.06 6.62
C THR A 2 -12.39 25.08 7.32
N ALA A 3 -12.32 24.99 8.66
CA ALA A 3 -11.01 24.97 9.34
C ALA A 3 -10.88 24.02 10.56
N ALA A 4 -11.96 23.35 10.98
CA ALA A 4 -11.97 22.66 12.28
C ALA A 4 -11.71 21.13 12.21
N THR A 5 -11.76 20.51 11.03
CA THR A 5 -11.71 19.05 10.88
C THR A 5 -10.30 18.48 10.61
N GLU A 6 -9.27 19.32 10.63
CA GLU A 6 -7.86 18.90 10.54
C GLU A 6 -7.22 18.64 11.91
N ARG A 7 -7.99 18.14 12.89
CA ARG A 7 -7.41 17.41 14.04
C ARG A 7 -6.93 16.04 13.55
N TYR A 8 -5.85 16.06 12.78
CA TYR A 8 -5.27 14.90 12.09
C TYR A 8 -4.83 13.81 13.05
N ASN A 9 -5.23 12.58 12.75
CA ASN A 9 -4.64 11.38 13.33
C ASN A 9 -3.12 11.39 13.06
N PRO A 10 -2.25 11.45 14.09
CA PRO A 10 -0.80 11.57 13.91
C PRO A 10 -0.19 10.39 13.17
N ALA A 11 -0.78 9.19 13.29
CA ALA A 11 -0.33 8.01 12.55
C ALA A 11 -0.53 8.21 11.04
N LEU A 12 -1.67 8.73 10.61
CA LEU A 12 -1.94 8.99 9.18
C LEU A 12 -1.00 10.04 8.60
N ARG A 13 -0.65 11.07 9.38
CA ARG A 13 0.31 12.10 8.96
C ARG A 13 1.70 11.49 8.75
N ALA A 14 2.18 10.69 9.71
CA ALA A 14 3.47 10.00 9.60
C ALA A 14 3.50 9.08 8.37
N THR A 15 2.43 8.31 8.13
CA THR A 15 2.31 7.45 6.95
C THR A 15 2.38 8.24 5.65
N ARG A 16 1.67 9.38 5.54
CA ARG A 16 1.73 10.24 4.33
C ARG A 16 3.11 10.82 4.09
N GLN A 17 3.77 11.31 5.14
CA GLN A 17 5.15 11.80 5.02
C GLN A 17 6.10 10.70 4.57
N HIS A 18 5.91 9.49 5.08
CA HIS A 18 6.70 8.32 4.70
C HIS A 18 6.46 7.91 3.24
N LEU A 19 5.20 7.89 2.77
CA LEU A 19 4.86 7.63 1.36
C LEU A 19 5.47 8.69 0.43
N ALA A 20 5.31 9.98 0.75
CA ALA A 20 5.89 11.06 -0.05
C ALA A 20 7.43 11.06 -0.02
N HIS A 21 8.05 10.54 1.04
CA HIS A 21 9.49 10.29 1.08
C HIS A 21 9.87 9.12 0.16
N TYR A 22 9.12 8.02 0.19
CA TYR A 22 9.36 6.86 -0.67
C TYR A 22 9.24 7.20 -2.16
N ASP A 23 8.15 7.85 -2.57
CA ASP A 23 7.92 8.19 -3.97
C ASP A 23 9.03 9.08 -4.54
N ARG A 24 9.56 10.00 -3.72
CA ARG A 24 10.67 10.88 -4.11
C ARG A 24 12.03 10.17 -4.18
N ASN A 25 12.24 9.12 -3.42
CA ASN A 25 13.53 8.42 -3.31
C ASN A 25 13.45 6.98 -3.83
N ARG A 26 12.46 6.66 -4.67
CA ARG A 26 12.20 5.29 -5.13
C ARG A 26 13.41 4.70 -5.85
N ASP A 27 13.97 5.45 -6.80
CA ASP A 27 15.11 5.00 -7.61
C ASP A 27 16.36 4.80 -6.74
N ASP A 28 16.64 5.73 -5.82
CA ASP A 28 17.76 5.62 -4.88
C ASP A 28 17.63 4.36 -4.01
N LEU A 29 16.43 4.08 -3.49
CA LEU A 29 16.16 2.89 -2.67
C LEU A 29 16.30 1.59 -3.46
N ASP A 30 15.83 1.56 -4.71
CA ASP A 30 15.98 0.40 -5.60
C ASP A 30 17.47 0.17 -5.94
N GLN A 31 18.23 1.24 -6.14
CA GLN A 31 19.67 1.17 -6.36
C GLN A 31 20.43 0.69 -5.11
N GLU A 32 20.06 1.16 -3.91
CA GLU A 32 20.60 0.66 -2.64
C GLU A 32 20.30 -0.84 -2.45
N ARG A 33 19.08 -1.30 -2.74
CA ARG A 33 18.71 -2.72 -2.70
C ARG A 33 19.56 -3.55 -3.65
N ARG A 34 19.80 -3.06 -4.87
CA ARG A 34 20.64 -3.74 -5.86
C ARG A 34 22.09 -3.85 -5.39
N VAL A 35 22.65 -2.79 -4.80
CA VAL A 35 24.00 -2.81 -4.19
C VAL A 35 24.09 -3.87 -3.09
N ARG A 36 23.11 -3.94 -2.20
CA ARG A 36 23.08 -4.92 -1.10
C ARG A 36 22.92 -6.36 -1.62
N HIS A 37 22.06 -6.57 -2.61
CA HIS A 37 21.91 -7.89 -3.25
C HIS A 37 23.24 -8.36 -3.87
N LEU A 38 23.93 -7.48 -4.61
CA LEU A 38 25.24 -7.78 -5.19
C LEU A 38 26.30 -8.09 -4.12
N ALA A 39 26.28 -7.37 -2.99
CA ALA A 39 27.15 -7.67 -1.87
C ALA A 39 26.86 -9.06 -1.25
N LEU A 40 25.58 -9.44 -1.13
CA LEU A 40 25.17 -10.74 -0.60
C LEU A 40 25.62 -11.91 -1.49
N VAL A 41 25.65 -11.75 -2.81
CA VAL A 41 26.15 -12.77 -3.75
C VAL A 41 27.68 -12.74 -3.93
N GLY A 42 28.38 -11.92 -3.14
CA GLY A 42 29.85 -11.89 -3.10
C GLY A 42 30.54 -10.96 -4.09
N ALA A 43 29.80 -10.08 -4.79
CA ALA A 43 30.43 -9.13 -5.71
C ALA A 43 31.32 -8.13 -4.98
N SER A 44 32.45 -7.75 -5.58
CA SER A 44 33.33 -6.69 -5.07
C SER A 44 32.68 -5.31 -5.19
N GLU A 45 33.23 -4.30 -4.52
CA GLU A 45 32.76 -2.92 -4.64
C GLU A 45 32.96 -2.36 -6.05
N VAL A 46 34.06 -2.73 -6.71
CA VAL A 46 34.39 -2.30 -8.07
C VAL A 46 33.42 -2.91 -9.09
N GLU A 47 33.13 -4.20 -8.98
CA GLU A 47 32.14 -4.86 -9.85
C GLU A 47 30.74 -4.30 -9.62
N THR A 48 30.37 -4.07 -8.35
CA THR A 48 29.07 -3.48 -8.01
C THR A 48 28.94 -2.06 -8.56
N ALA A 49 30.00 -1.25 -8.46
CA ALA A 49 30.05 0.10 -9.03
C ALA A 49 29.85 0.06 -10.55
N ALA A 50 30.53 -0.84 -11.25
CA ALA A 50 30.38 -1.02 -12.69
C ALA A 50 28.94 -1.43 -13.10
N VAL A 51 28.30 -2.33 -12.34
CA VAL A 51 26.94 -2.82 -12.65
C VAL A 51 25.85 -1.78 -12.32
N THR A 52 26.03 -1.01 -11.24
CA THR A 52 25.03 -0.07 -10.73
C THR A 52 25.23 1.37 -11.22
N GLY A 53 26.35 1.68 -11.85
CA GLY A 53 26.71 3.03 -12.29
C GLY A 53 27.11 3.98 -11.14
N LEU A 54 27.28 3.46 -9.92
CA LEU A 54 27.69 4.23 -8.74
C LEU A 54 29.21 4.29 -8.62
N SER A 55 29.72 5.25 -7.85
CA SER A 55 31.13 5.25 -7.44
C SER A 55 31.39 4.14 -6.41
N ALA A 56 32.61 3.58 -6.41
CA ALA A 56 33.01 2.57 -5.42
C ALA A 56 32.87 3.09 -3.98
N GLN A 57 33.17 4.38 -3.73
CA GLN A 57 32.98 5.02 -2.43
C GLN A 57 31.50 5.03 -2.02
N THR A 58 30.58 5.34 -2.94
CA THR A 58 29.14 5.30 -2.67
C THR A 58 28.68 3.89 -2.34
N VAL A 59 29.15 2.88 -3.09
CA VAL A 59 28.87 1.46 -2.85
C VAL A 59 29.34 1.05 -1.45
N GLY A 60 30.59 1.37 -1.09
CA GLY A 60 31.13 1.08 0.24
C GLY A 60 30.32 1.75 1.36
N ARG A 61 29.87 2.99 1.17
CA ARG A 61 29.01 3.68 2.13
C ARG A 61 27.65 2.98 2.30
N ILE A 62 27.02 2.54 1.21
CA ILE A 62 25.72 1.84 1.26
C ILE A 62 25.87 0.49 1.97
N ARG A 63 26.94 -0.28 1.67
CA ARG A 63 27.22 -1.58 2.28
C ARG A 63 27.39 -1.50 3.79
N ASN A 64 28.10 -0.47 4.26
CA ASN A 64 28.39 -0.27 5.68
C ASN A 64 27.23 0.37 6.47
N ARG A 65 26.21 0.91 5.78
CA ARG A 65 25.01 1.43 6.46
C ARG A 65 24.18 0.26 7.02
N PRO A 66 23.72 0.31 8.28
CA PRO A 66 22.82 -0.69 8.84
C PRO A 66 21.65 -0.97 7.89
N PRO A 67 21.25 -2.25 7.71
CA PRO A 67 20.06 -2.55 6.92
C PRO A 67 18.86 -1.89 7.57
N GLU A 68 17.97 -1.34 6.75
CA GLU A 68 16.68 -0.89 7.26
C GLU A 68 15.91 -2.08 7.86
N PRO A 69 14.98 -1.83 8.80
CA PRO A 69 14.11 -2.88 9.33
C PRO A 69 13.46 -3.66 8.20
N ASP A 70 13.40 -4.97 8.35
CA ASP A 70 12.94 -5.89 7.33
C ASP A 70 11.54 -5.47 6.85
N ARG A 71 11.49 -4.91 5.64
CA ARG A 71 10.23 -4.42 5.06
C ARG A 71 9.46 -5.64 4.59
N PRO A 72 8.11 -5.65 4.71
CA PRO A 72 7.31 -6.71 4.10
C PRO A 72 7.70 -6.83 2.62
N GLN A 73 8.15 -8.00 2.21
CA GLN A 73 8.49 -8.25 0.82
C GLN A 73 7.22 -8.05 -0.01
N VAL A 74 7.28 -7.14 -0.98
CA VAL A 74 6.22 -7.02 -1.98
C VAL A 74 6.27 -8.32 -2.80
N PRO A 75 5.13 -9.00 -3.04
CA PRO A 75 5.10 -10.18 -3.89
C PRO A 75 5.81 -9.90 -5.20
N ASP A 76 6.61 -10.86 -5.67
CA ASP A 76 7.34 -10.74 -6.93
C ASP A 76 6.35 -10.34 -8.03
N GLY A 77 6.55 -9.18 -8.65
CA GLY A 77 5.56 -8.48 -9.48
C GLY A 77 5.24 -9.17 -10.81
N ARG A 78 5.60 -10.44 -10.95
CA ARG A 78 5.28 -11.26 -12.12
C ARG A 78 3.80 -11.61 -12.10
N VAL A 79 3.06 -11.00 -13.02
CA VAL A 79 1.67 -11.37 -13.30
C VAL A 79 1.69 -12.66 -14.12
N THR A 80 1.33 -13.77 -13.50
CA THR A 80 0.99 -15.03 -14.19
C THR A 80 -0.52 -15.08 -14.41
N ASP A 81 -0.99 -15.89 -15.35
CA ASP A 81 -2.44 -16.06 -15.61
C ASP A 81 -3.19 -16.54 -14.35
N ALA A 82 -2.60 -17.47 -13.61
CA ALA A 82 -3.14 -17.93 -12.33
C ALA A 82 -3.24 -16.78 -11.32
N ARG A 83 -2.23 -15.91 -11.26
CA ARG A 83 -2.24 -14.76 -10.36
C ARG A 83 -3.25 -13.69 -10.79
N ALA A 84 -3.46 -13.52 -12.10
CA ALA A 84 -4.48 -12.63 -12.62
C ALA A 84 -5.89 -13.11 -12.21
N ALA A 85 -6.17 -14.40 -12.32
CA ALA A 85 -7.44 -14.98 -11.87
C ALA A 85 -7.67 -14.80 -10.36
N GLU A 86 -6.64 -15.02 -9.52
CA GLU A 86 -6.76 -14.75 -8.07
C GLU A 86 -7.08 -13.28 -7.76
N LEU A 87 -6.53 -12.35 -8.55
CA LEU A 87 -6.79 -10.91 -8.39
C LEU A 87 -8.20 -10.55 -8.84
N GLU A 88 -8.72 -11.20 -9.87
CA GLU A 88 -10.11 -11.07 -10.34
C GLU A 88 -11.09 -11.55 -9.25
N ASP A 89 -10.88 -12.74 -8.67
CA ASP A 89 -11.67 -13.25 -7.54
C ASP A 89 -11.64 -12.27 -6.34
N THR A 90 -10.48 -11.66 -6.09
CA THR A 90 -10.33 -10.67 -5.01
C THR A 90 -11.07 -9.38 -5.33
N ALA A 91 -11.14 -8.98 -6.60
CA ALA A 91 -11.91 -7.81 -7.05
C ALA A 91 -13.42 -8.05 -6.91
N ASP A 92 -13.90 -9.22 -7.31
CA ASP A 92 -15.28 -9.63 -7.13
C ASP A 92 -15.68 -9.63 -5.65
N LEU A 93 -14.81 -10.16 -4.78
CA LEU A 93 -15.01 -10.09 -3.33
C LEU A 93 -15.07 -8.64 -2.83
N ALA A 94 -14.19 -7.75 -3.30
CA ALA A 94 -14.19 -6.34 -2.90
C ALA A 94 -15.51 -5.64 -3.27
N LEU A 95 -16.02 -5.88 -4.48
CA LEU A 95 -17.29 -5.34 -4.96
C LEU A 95 -18.46 -5.89 -4.14
N HIS A 96 -18.45 -7.20 -3.85
CA HIS A 96 -19.47 -7.83 -3.03
C HIS A 96 -19.51 -7.25 -1.61
N LEU A 97 -18.34 -7.12 -0.97
CA LEU A 97 -18.24 -6.51 0.36
C LEU A 97 -18.67 -5.04 0.37
N ALA A 98 -18.37 -4.27 -0.70
CA ALA A 98 -18.82 -2.90 -0.83
C ALA A 98 -20.37 -2.80 -0.90
N MET A 99 -21.00 -3.71 -1.64
CA MET A 99 -22.46 -3.82 -1.70
C MET A 99 -23.05 -4.19 -0.33
N LEU A 100 -22.53 -5.23 0.33
CA LEU A 100 -22.98 -5.62 1.68
C LEU A 100 -22.84 -4.48 2.69
N LEU A 101 -21.74 -3.75 2.63
CA LEU A 101 -21.47 -2.62 3.51
C LEU A 101 -22.46 -1.46 3.31
N ARG A 102 -22.87 -1.22 2.05
CA ARG A 102 -23.74 -0.10 1.67
C ARG A 102 -25.22 -0.43 1.88
N ASP A 103 -25.64 -1.62 1.46
CA ASP A 103 -27.05 -1.95 1.25
C ASP A 103 -27.58 -3.00 2.25
N GLU A 104 -26.69 -3.72 2.97
CA GLU A 104 -27.08 -4.80 3.90
C GLU A 104 -26.53 -4.57 5.32
N ASP A 105 -25.87 -5.58 5.93
CA ASP A 105 -25.36 -5.54 7.30
C ASP A 105 -23.84 -5.33 7.33
N PRO A 106 -23.34 -4.18 7.83
CA PRO A 106 -21.91 -3.90 7.94
C PRO A 106 -21.16 -4.91 8.83
N ASN A 107 -21.85 -5.60 9.75
CA ASN A 107 -21.22 -6.61 10.60
C ASN A 107 -20.82 -7.85 9.82
N LEU A 108 -21.54 -8.21 8.75
CA LEU A 108 -21.17 -9.31 7.87
C LEU A 108 -19.87 -8.99 7.11
N THR A 109 -19.76 -7.76 6.63
CA THR A 109 -18.51 -7.26 6.01
C THR A 109 -17.37 -7.31 7.01
N TRP A 110 -17.56 -6.78 8.22
CA TRP A 110 -16.53 -6.80 9.27
C TRP A 110 -16.09 -8.21 9.65
N GLY A 111 -17.05 -9.12 9.87
CA GLY A 111 -16.77 -10.52 10.20
C GLY A 111 -16.03 -11.24 9.08
N THR A 112 -16.32 -10.92 7.83
CA THR A 112 -15.59 -11.47 6.67
C THR A 112 -14.15 -10.96 6.64
N LEU A 113 -13.92 -9.66 6.83
CA LEU A 113 -12.58 -9.07 6.88
C LEU A 113 -11.72 -9.68 8.00
N CYS A 114 -12.30 -9.97 9.17
CA CYS A 114 -11.58 -10.62 10.27
C CYS A 114 -11.09 -12.05 9.96
N ARG A 115 -11.65 -12.72 8.95
CA ARG A 115 -11.24 -14.06 8.53
C ARG A 115 -10.12 -14.05 7.49
N LEU A 116 -9.86 -12.91 6.87
CA LEU A 116 -8.82 -12.78 5.84
C LEU A 116 -7.43 -12.69 6.49
N GLY A 117 -6.46 -13.36 5.86
CA GLY A 117 -5.05 -13.21 6.25
C GLY A 117 -4.52 -11.82 5.89
N ARG A 118 -3.39 -11.43 6.52
CA ARG A 118 -2.74 -10.12 6.29
C ARG A 118 -2.53 -9.81 4.80
N ARG A 119 -2.04 -10.79 4.03
CA ARG A 119 -1.79 -10.63 2.60
C ARG A 119 -3.08 -10.36 1.82
N GLN A 120 -4.12 -11.15 2.06
CA GLN A 120 -5.43 -10.98 1.42
C GLN A 120 -6.04 -9.61 1.74
N LEU A 121 -5.94 -9.16 3.00
CA LEU A 121 -6.40 -7.82 3.38
C LEU A 121 -5.64 -6.71 2.64
N GLN A 122 -4.32 -6.84 2.47
CA GLN A 122 -3.53 -5.88 1.72
C GLN A 122 -3.93 -5.84 0.24
N GLU A 123 -4.12 -7.01 -0.39
CA GLU A 123 -4.52 -7.12 -1.79
C GLU A 123 -5.93 -6.55 -2.01
N LEU A 124 -6.88 -6.94 -1.16
CA LEU A 124 -8.25 -6.41 -1.15
C LEU A 124 -8.25 -4.88 -1.00
N THR A 125 -7.41 -4.34 -0.10
CA THR A 125 -7.29 -2.90 0.10
C THR A 125 -6.77 -2.20 -1.16
N VAL A 126 -5.75 -2.74 -1.82
CA VAL A 126 -5.20 -2.17 -3.06
C VAL A 126 -6.25 -2.17 -4.17
N ILE A 127 -6.98 -3.28 -4.34
CA ILE A 127 -8.03 -3.41 -5.35
C ILE A 127 -9.21 -2.46 -5.06
N ALA A 128 -9.64 -2.37 -3.79
CA ALA A 128 -10.67 -1.44 -3.38
C ALA A 128 -10.28 0.01 -3.66
N LEU A 129 -9.02 0.40 -3.37
CA LEU A 129 -8.49 1.74 -3.68
C LEU A 129 -8.45 2.01 -5.19
N ALA A 130 -8.07 1.02 -6.00
CA ALA A 130 -8.04 1.13 -7.47
C ALA A 130 -9.44 1.28 -8.08
N SER A 131 -10.48 0.83 -7.36
CA SER A 131 -11.88 0.92 -7.78
C SER A 131 -12.55 2.25 -7.42
N ILE A 132 -11.87 3.12 -6.65
CA ILE A 132 -12.42 4.43 -6.27
C ILE A 132 -12.41 5.36 -7.50
N PRO A 133 -13.56 5.91 -7.92
CA PRO A 133 -13.60 6.87 -9.02
C PRO A 133 -12.88 8.17 -8.61
N ILE A 134 -11.77 8.45 -9.27
CA ILE A 134 -10.87 9.58 -8.98
C ILE A 134 -11.45 10.95 -9.36
N ASP A 135 -12.49 10.94 -10.18
CA ASP A 135 -13.25 12.09 -10.65
C ASP A 135 -14.36 12.51 -9.68
N MET A 136 -14.68 11.69 -8.68
CA MET A 136 -15.66 12.02 -7.64
C MET A 136 -15.04 12.79 -6.47
N THR A 137 -15.78 13.77 -5.96
CA THR A 137 -15.40 14.47 -4.73
C THR A 137 -15.61 13.56 -3.51
N ARG A 138 -14.93 13.90 -2.40
CA ARG A 138 -15.11 13.19 -1.13
C ARG A 138 -16.58 13.09 -0.71
N ASP A 139 -17.33 14.18 -0.84
CA ASP A 139 -18.73 14.23 -0.39
C ASP A 139 -19.61 13.31 -1.25
N GLN A 140 -19.35 13.25 -2.56
CA GLN A 140 -20.01 12.30 -3.46
C GLN A 140 -19.70 10.85 -3.08
N LEU A 141 -18.44 10.52 -2.80
CA LEU A 141 -18.02 9.17 -2.41
C LEU A 141 -18.61 8.73 -1.07
N LEU A 142 -18.82 9.65 -0.13
CA LEU A 142 -19.25 9.35 1.24
C LEU A 142 -20.73 9.65 1.49
N THR A 143 -21.50 10.05 0.47
CA THR A 143 -22.93 10.39 0.63
C THR A 143 -23.71 9.25 1.28
N TRP A 144 -23.43 7.99 0.90
CA TRP A 144 -24.11 6.81 1.45
C TRP A 144 -23.94 6.64 2.97
N VAL A 145 -22.86 7.18 3.57
CA VAL A 145 -22.64 7.10 5.02
C VAL A 145 -23.70 7.90 5.78
N HIS A 146 -24.17 9.00 5.20
CA HIS A 146 -25.24 9.82 5.78
C HIS A 146 -26.62 9.12 5.69
N ASP A 147 -26.76 8.19 4.76
CA ASP A 147 -28.01 7.45 4.57
C ASP A 147 -28.17 6.26 5.52
N LEU A 148 -27.13 5.91 6.30
CA LEU A 148 -27.16 4.78 7.22
C LEU A 148 -28.21 4.96 8.33
N PRO A 149 -28.94 3.89 8.73
CA PRO A 149 -30.04 3.99 9.70
C PRO A 149 -29.67 4.65 11.03
N VAL A 150 -28.47 4.36 11.55
CA VAL A 150 -27.99 4.91 12.84
C VAL A 150 -27.81 6.43 12.77
N ALA A 151 -27.40 6.97 11.60
CA ALA A 151 -27.22 8.41 11.41
C ALA A 151 -28.55 9.19 11.36
N ARG A 152 -29.69 8.51 11.17
CA ARG A 152 -31.04 9.13 11.15
C ARG A 152 -31.67 9.27 12.53
N THR A 153 -31.05 8.69 13.57
CA THR A 153 -31.62 8.64 14.94
C THR A 153 -31.33 9.90 15.76
N ASP A 154 -30.46 10.79 15.29
CA ASP A 154 -30.01 12.00 15.99
C ASP A 154 -30.66 13.32 15.48
N ILE A 155 -31.82 13.23 14.81
CA ILE A 155 -32.65 14.38 14.39
C ILE A 155 -34.05 14.25 15.00
#